data_AF-A0A075AQX6-F1
#
_entry.id   AF-A0A075AQX6-F1
#
_cell.length_a   1.000
_cell.length_b   1.000
_cell.length_c   1.000
_cell.angle_alpha   90.00
_cell.angle_beta   90.00
_cell.angle_gamma   90.00
#
_symmetry.space_group_name_H-M   'P 1'
#
loop_
_entity.id
_entity.type
_entity.pdbx_description
1 polymer ?
#
loop_
_entity_poly.entity_id
_entity_poly.type
_entity_poly.pdbx_seq_one_letter_code
_entity_poly.pdbx_strand_id
1 'polypeptide(L)'
;MVDSLFSNIEQIYSFHVSLLVKMKESGNDLLNVFLPMEDDEWIELYTIYCNNYTNAIKTLEKYCQDPHFKAFFLGCRLLMSQEISLEGYLLVPIQRICRYPLLLAEVLKTFDENDPLYTKAWMAKERVKRLAELVNEAKRREENEKRFLQYKDLFDIEIDFTGNNQLIQLSSAKKISHRKTQTRLLFLFNNILVYTKPLSRKKYSVRGIIPLDQLAAFDVADGTNLYGIELHNAWRLERNDTLYPKTYHVIMSSQKEKSDFLSRLKEAQELLS
;
A
#
# COMPACT_ATOMS: atom_id res chain seq x y z
N MET A 1 11.19 -20.29 12.49
CA MET A 1 10.63 -20.04 13.85
C MET A 1 11.18 -18.74 14.42
N VAL A 2 12.50 -18.58 14.42
CA VAL A 2 13.17 -17.28 14.64
C VAL A 2 12.81 -16.31 13.50
N ASP A 3 12.80 -16.81 12.26
CA ASP A 3 12.52 -16.01 11.06
C ASP A 3 11.11 -15.39 11.05
N SER A 4 10.11 -16.06 11.63
CA SER A 4 8.76 -15.51 11.73
C SER A 4 8.67 -14.35 12.72
N LEU A 5 9.49 -14.35 13.77
CA LEU A 5 9.51 -13.32 14.80
C LEU A 5 10.44 -12.14 14.42
N PHE A 6 11.58 -12.43 13.83
CA PHE A 6 12.64 -11.43 13.58
C PHE A 6 12.83 -11.08 12.10
N SER A 7 12.24 -11.84 11.16
CA SER A 7 12.37 -11.61 9.72
C SER A 7 13.84 -11.46 9.31
N ASN A 8 14.14 -10.48 8.46
CA ASN A 8 15.48 -10.12 8.01
C ASN A 8 16.13 -9.01 8.86
N ILE A 9 15.84 -8.92 10.17
CA ILE A 9 16.39 -7.85 11.04
C ILE A 9 17.93 -7.80 11.02
N GLU A 10 18.61 -8.94 10.88
CA GLU A 10 20.07 -8.99 10.80
C GLU A 10 20.60 -8.36 9.51
N GLN A 11 19.88 -8.52 8.40
CA GLN A 11 20.22 -7.85 7.14
C GLN A 11 20.03 -6.34 7.25
N ILE A 12 18.91 -5.90 7.87
CA ILE A 12 18.69 -4.48 8.18
C ILE A 12 19.81 -3.95 9.08
N TYR A 13 20.21 -4.70 10.10
CA TYR A 13 21.31 -4.30 10.98
C TYR A 13 22.61 -4.11 10.19
N SER A 14 23.04 -5.10 9.40
CA SER A 14 24.24 -5.03 8.57
C SER A 14 24.20 -3.85 7.60
N PHE A 15 23.06 -3.63 6.96
CA PHE A 15 22.81 -2.49 6.08
C PHE A 15 23.04 -1.16 6.82
N HIS A 16 22.44 -0.99 8.00
CA HIS A 16 22.57 0.23 8.79
C HIS A 16 23.95 0.42 9.41
N VAL A 17 24.69 -0.66 9.68
CA VAL A 17 26.10 -0.57 10.08
C VAL A 17 26.94 -0.01 8.93
N SER A 18 26.75 -0.49 7.70
CA SER A 18 27.42 0.05 6.52
C SER A 18 27.07 1.53 6.29
N LEU A 19 25.79 1.87 6.41
CA LEU A 19 25.33 3.26 6.33
C LEU A 19 25.99 4.15 7.38
N LEU A 20 26.10 3.67 8.63
CA LEU A 20 26.75 4.41 9.72
C LEU A 20 28.23 4.65 9.45
N VAL A 21 28.94 3.67 8.89
CA VAL A 21 30.35 3.83 8.48
C VAL A 21 30.46 4.94 7.44
N LYS A 22 29.65 4.90 6.37
CA LYS A 22 29.60 5.95 5.34
C LYS A 22 29.29 7.33 5.93
N MET A 23 28.38 7.41 6.90
CA MET A 23 28.07 8.66 7.61
C MET A 23 29.26 9.20 8.41
N LYS A 24 29.98 8.34 9.14
CA LYS A 24 31.18 8.74 9.90
C LYS A 24 32.32 9.19 8.99
N GLU A 25 32.48 8.56 7.83
CA GLU A 25 33.52 8.87 6.85
C GLU A 25 33.18 10.12 6.01
N SER A 26 31.90 10.52 5.93
CA SER A 26 31.46 11.68 5.15
C SER A 26 31.89 13.05 5.72
N GLY A 27 32.43 13.09 6.94
CA GLY A 27 32.79 14.34 7.62
C GLY A 27 31.58 15.25 7.78
N ASN A 28 31.59 16.40 7.12
CA ASN A 28 30.49 17.37 7.16
C ASN A 28 29.44 17.17 6.04
N ASP A 29 29.62 16.18 5.15
CA ASP A 29 28.76 15.98 3.98
C ASP A 29 27.77 14.81 4.13
N LEU A 30 27.03 14.81 5.25
CA LEU A 30 26.05 13.77 5.57
C LEU A 30 24.94 13.63 4.50
N LEU A 31 24.61 14.72 3.80
CA LEU A 31 23.58 14.75 2.76
C LEU A 31 23.95 13.83 1.58
N ASN A 32 25.24 13.75 1.26
CA ASN A 32 25.71 12.94 0.13
C ASN A 32 25.65 11.43 0.40
N VAL A 33 25.47 11.01 1.65
CA VAL A 33 25.41 9.58 1.99
C VAL A 33 24.14 8.93 1.44
N PHE A 34 23.04 9.69 1.34
CA PHE A 34 21.74 9.17 0.89
C PHE A 34 21.56 9.18 -0.64
N LEU A 35 22.33 9.99 -1.38
CA LEU A 35 22.16 10.16 -2.83
C LEU A 35 22.64 8.96 -3.67
N PRO A 36 23.82 8.35 -3.42
CA PRO A 36 24.37 7.29 -4.27
C PRO A 36 23.86 5.89 -3.91
N MET A 37 22.96 5.76 -2.94
CA MET A 37 22.44 4.45 -2.54
C MET A 37 21.45 3.93 -3.58
N GLU A 38 21.54 2.65 -3.92
CA GLU A 38 20.62 1.99 -4.85
C GLU A 38 19.22 1.88 -4.24
N ASP A 39 18.20 2.14 -5.05
CA ASP A 39 16.80 2.06 -4.62
C ASP A 39 16.39 0.65 -4.20
N ASP A 40 16.78 -0.32 -5.02
CA ASP A 40 16.28 -1.68 -4.94
C ASP A 40 16.69 -2.37 -3.63
N GLU A 41 17.91 -2.12 -3.14
CA GLU A 41 18.39 -2.67 -1.87
C GLU A 41 17.51 -2.22 -0.69
N TRP A 42 17.18 -0.93 -0.60
CA TRP A 42 16.31 -0.40 0.46
C TRP A 42 14.90 -0.97 0.35
N ILE A 43 14.35 -0.96 -0.87
CA ILE A 43 12.98 -1.41 -1.14
C ILE A 43 12.85 -2.87 -0.75
N GLU A 44 13.72 -3.74 -1.24
CA GLU A 44 13.70 -5.17 -0.94
C GLU A 44 13.82 -5.44 0.56
N LEU A 45 14.85 -4.88 1.21
CA LEU A 45 15.11 -5.10 2.64
C LEU A 45 13.91 -4.70 3.50
N TYR A 46 13.37 -3.50 3.27
CA TYR A 46 12.28 -2.98 4.08
C TYR A 46 10.93 -3.59 3.72
N THR A 47 10.67 -3.92 2.45
CA THR A 47 9.44 -4.62 2.06
C THR A 47 9.34 -5.99 2.73
N ILE A 48 10.43 -6.79 2.74
CA ILE A 48 10.46 -8.08 3.44
C ILE A 48 10.09 -7.91 4.92
N TYR A 49 10.72 -6.96 5.60
CA TYR A 49 10.48 -6.71 7.02
C TYR A 49 9.06 -6.22 7.30
N CYS A 50 8.59 -5.23 6.54
CA CYS A 50 7.28 -4.60 6.73
C CYS A 50 6.12 -5.57 6.45
N ASN A 51 6.32 -6.52 5.53
CA ASN A 51 5.36 -7.57 5.20
C ASN A 51 5.28 -8.63 6.31
N ASN A 52 6.40 -8.96 6.96
CA ASN A 52 6.41 -9.92 8.07
C ASN A 52 5.96 -9.31 9.41
N TYR A 53 6.05 -8.00 9.61
CA TYR A 53 5.79 -7.37 10.92
C TYR A 53 4.49 -7.82 11.60
N THR A 54 3.36 -7.86 10.87
CA THR A 54 2.08 -8.31 11.43
C THR A 54 2.13 -9.78 11.88
N ASN A 55 2.87 -10.63 11.17
CA ASN A 55 3.10 -12.01 11.56
C ASN A 55 4.02 -12.12 12.78
N ALA A 56 5.06 -11.28 12.85
CA ALA A 56 5.96 -11.20 14.00
C ALA A 56 5.21 -10.84 15.29
N ILE A 57 4.32 -9.83 15.25
CA ILE A 57 3.53 -9.44 16.43
C ILE A 57 2.58 -10.56 16.86
N LYS A 58 1.84 -11.17 15.94
CA LYS A 58 0.97 -12.33 16.27
C LYS A 58 1.76 -13.50 16.86
N THR A 59 2.96 -13.74 16.34
CA THR A 59 3.86 -14.79 16.82
C THR A 59 4.33 -14.47 18.25
N LEU A 60 4.74 -13.21 18.51
CA LEU A 60 5.13 -12.75 19.83
C LEU A 60 3.99 -12.87 20.84
N GLU A 61 2.78 -12.42 20.48
CA GLU A 61 1.59 -12.52 21.31
C GLU A 61 1.28 -13.98 21.70
N LYS A 62 1.41 -14.90 20.74
CA LYS A 62 1.24 -16.34 20.97
C LYS A 62 2.27 -16.88 21.96
N TYR A 63 3.54 -16.50 21.83
CA TYR A 63 4.59 -16.93 22.77
C TYR A 63 4.41 -16.35 24.16
N CYS A 64 3.94 -15.10 24.27
CA CYS A 64 3.66 -14.47 25.55
C CYS A 64 2.49 -15.13 26.32
N GLN A 65 1.73 -16.04 25.70
CA GLN A 65 0.78 -16.90 26.41
C GLN A 65 1.48 -18.01 27.21
N ASP A 66 2.71 -18.38 26.85
CA ASP A 66 3.51 -19.33 27.62
C ASP A 66 4.33 -18.59 28.70
N PRO A 67 4.14 -18.93 29.99
CA PRO A 67 4.88 -18.33 31.09
C PRO A 67 6.41 -18.41 30.96
N HIS A 68 6.94 -19.47 30.34
CA HIS A 68 8.39 -19.64 30.16
C HIS A 68 8.96 -18.60 29.19
N PHE A 69 8.32 -18.43 28.04
CA PHE A 69 8.73 -17.42 27.05
C PHE A 69 8.50 -16.00 27.57
N LYS A 70 7.41 -15.77 28.30
CA LYS A 70 7.16 -14.48 28.96
C LYS A 70 8.27 -14.14 29.96
N ALA A 71 8.68 -15.09 30.78
CA ALA A 71 9.79 -14.91 31.73
C ALA A 71 11.13 -14.71 31.00
N PHE A 72 11.39 -15.46 29.94
CA PHE A 72 12.58 -15.30 29.10
C PHE A 72 12.71 -13.88 28.53
N PHE A 73 11.67 -13.36 27.86
CA PHE A 73 11.70 -12.01 27.29
C PHE A 73 11.83 -10.92 28.37
N LEU A 74 11.21 -11.12 29.54
CA LEU A 74 11.40 -10.22 30.69
C LEU A 74 12.85 -10.25 31.18
N GLY A 75 13.46 -11.44 31.28
CA GLY A 75 14.86 -11.62 31.65
C GLY A 75 15.81 -10.89 30.69
N CYS A 76 15.60 -11.02 29.37
CA CYS A 76 16.36 -10.27 28.36
C CYS A 76 16.23 -8.75 28.55
N ARG A 77 15.00 -8.26 28.77
CA ARG A 77 14.74 -6.82 28.97
C ARG A 77 15.44 -6.27 30.21
N LEU A 78 15.41 -7.03 31.32
CA LEU A 78 16.10 -6.67 32.56
C LEU A 78 17.62 -6.66 32.38
N LEU A 79 18.18 -7.67 31.70
CA LEU A 79 19.61 -7.73 31.41
C LEU A 79 20.09 -6.53 30.59
N MET A 80 19.29 -6.09 29.62
CA MET A 80 19.61 -4.94 28.77
C MET A 80 19.33 -3.59 29.44
N SER A 81 18.70 -3.56 30.63
CA SER A 81 18.22 -2.35 31.32
C SER A 81 17.35 -1.44 30.43
N GLN A 82 16.47 -2.03 29.61
CA GLN A 82 15.67 -1.28 28.64
C GLN A 82 14.21 -1.14 29.07
N GLU A 83 13.67 0.05 28.87
CA GLU A 83 12.24 0.32 29.10
C GLU A 83 11.36 -0.08 27.91
N ILE A 84 11.93 -0.31 26.73
CA ILE A 84 11.17 -0.63 25.51
C ILE A 84 10.86 -2.14 25.49
N SER A 85 9.63 -2.51 25.14
CA SER A 85 9.23 -3.91 24.96
C SER A 85 9.86 -4.50 23.68
N LEU A 86 9.91 -5.83 23.57
CA LEU A 86 10.38 -6.47 22.33
C LEU A 86 9.54 -6.03 21.11
N GLU A 87 8.21 -5.92 21.27
CA GLU A 87 7.32 -5.36 20.25
C GLU A 87 7.75 -3.94 19.84
N GLY A 88 8.05 -3.08 20.81
CA GLY A 88 8.54 -1.73 20.55
C GLY A 88 9.84 -1.72 19.73
N TYR A 89 10.76 -2.63 20.00
CA TYR A 89 11.99 -2.80 19.20
C TYR A 89 11.70 -3.32 17.78
N LEU A 90 10.78 -4.28 17.63
CA LEU A 90 10.40 -4.80 16.33
C LEU A 90 9.75 -3.73 15.44
N LEU A 91 9.17 -2.67 16.02
CA LEU A 91 8.61 -1.53 15.28
C LEU A 91 9.68 -0.52 14.81
N VAL A 92 10.86 -0.49 15.43
CA VAL A 92 11.91 0.52 15.16
C VAL A 92 12.33 0.58 13.69
N PRO A 93 12.55 -0.53 12.95
CA PRO A 93 12.92 -0.43 11.54
C PRO A 93 11.86 0.28 10.70
N ILE A 94 10.58 -0.04 10.91
CA ILE A 94 9.46 0.60 10.21
C ILE A 94 9.43 2.11 10.52
N GLN A 95 9.64 2.48 11.77
CA GLN A 95 9.74 3.89 12.14
C GLN A 95 10.96 4.58 11.52
N ARG A 96 12.10 3.88 11.41
CA ARG A 96 13.34 4.43 10.91
C ARG A 96 13.21 4.89 9.45
N ILE A 97 12.64 4.07 8.57
CA ILE A 97 12.45 4.44 7.16
C ILE A 97 11.52 5.65 7.01
N CYS A 98 10.49 5.75 7.87
CA CYS A 98 9.58 6.90 7.90
C CYS A 98 10.17 8.15 8.55
N ARG A 99 11.25 8.03 9.34
CA ARG A 99 11.88 9.15 10.05
C ARG A 99 12.90 9.91 9.21
N TYR A 100 13.62 9.25 8.28
CA TYR A 100 14.61 9.94 7.44
C TYR A 100 14.04 11.16 6.69
N PRO A 101 12.85 11.09 6.05
CA PRO A 101 12.26 12.26 5.39
C PRO A 101 12.02 13.42 6.36
N LEU A 102 11.59 13.13 7.59
CA LEU A 102 11.30 14.14 8.61
C LEU A 102 12.60 14.80 9.12
N LEU A 103 13.63 13.99 9.38
CA LEU A 103 14.92 14.49 9.84
C LEU A 103 15.58 15.37 8.76
N LEU A 104 15.57 14.94 7.50
CA LEU A 104 16.12 15.73 6.40
C LEU A 104 15.28 16.97 6.09
N ALA A 105 13.98 16.95 6.38
CA ALA A 105 13.15 18.16 6.29
C ALA A 105 13.56 19.21 7.34
N GLU A 106 13.89 18.80 8.57
CA GLU A 106 14.42 19.73 9.58
C GLU A 106 15.82 20.25 9.21
N VAL A 107 16.68 19.41 8.64
CA VAL A 107 17.98 19.83 8.11
C VAL A 107 17.83 20.82 6.96
N LEU A 108 16.88 20.61 6.05
CA LEU A 108 16.64 21.54 4.94
C LEU A 108 16.29 22.95 5.42
N LYS A 109 15.56 23.08 6.54
CA LYS A 109 15.16 24.38 7.10
C LYS A 109 16.34 25.21 7.65
N THR A 110 17.52 24.60 7.84
CA THR A 110 18.69 25.33 8.34
C THR A 110 19.46 26.06 7.23
N PHE A 111 19.14 25.80 5.96
CA PHE A 111 19.77 26.43 4.79
C PHE A 111 18.88 27.51 4.18
N ASP A 112 19.49 28.59 3.69
CA ASP A 112 18.81 29.56 2.83
C ASP A 112 18.56 28.95 1.46
N GLU A 113 17.48 29.33 0.77
CA GLU A 113 17.16 28.77 -0.57
C GLU A 113 18.24 29.06 -1.62
N ASN A 114 19.05 30.10 -1.42
CA ASN A 114 20.17 30.44 -2.30
C ASN A 114 21.46 29.69 -1.95
N ASP A 115 21.49 28.92 -0.85
CA ASP A 115 22.65 28.11 -0.46
C ASP A 115 22.79 26.91 -1.42
N PRO A 116 23.97 26.66 -2.01
CA PRO A 116 24.22 25.46 -2.79
C PRO A 116 23.87 24.14 -2.06
N LEU A 117 23.98 24.11 -0.73
CA LEU A 117 23.62 22.98 0.11
C LEU A 117 22.11 22.78 0.26
N TYR A 118 21.29 23.81 0.04
CA TYR A 118 19.83 23.69 0.07
C TYR A 118 19.35 22.70 -0.97
N THR A 119 19.83 22.82 -2.22
CA THR A 119 19.47 21.91 -3.31
C THR A 119 19.85 20.47 -2.95
N LYS A 120 21.04 20.27 -2.37
CA LYS A 120 21.52 18.95 -1.96
C LYS A 120 20.67 18.34 -0.85
N ALA A 121 20.30 19.14 0.15
CA ALA A 121 19.44 18.72 1.25
C ALA A 121 18.03 18.36 0.74
N TRP A 122 17.50 19.15 -0.19
CA TRP A 122 16.22 18.89 -0.83
C TRP A 122 16.24 17.57 -1.61
N MET A 123 17.28 17.34 -2.43
CA MET A 123 17.44 16.09 -3.17
C MET A 123 17.52 14.88 -2.25
N ALA A 124 18.32 14.95 -1.17
CA ALA A 124 18.43 13.86 -0.20
C ALA A 124 17.09 13.59 0.50
N LYS A 125 16.35 14.64 0.86
CA LYS A 125 15.02 14.53 1.49
C LYS A 125 14.00 13.88 0.55
N GLU A 126 13.89 14.34 -0.70
CA GLU A 126 12.95 13.74 -1.67
C GLU A 126 13.35 12.30 -2.03
N ARG A 127 14.66 12.00 -2.08
CA ARG A 127 15.18 10.65 -2.30
C ARG A 127 14.68 9.67 -1.23
N VAL A 128 14.87 9.96 0.06
CA VAL A 128 14.44 9.06 1.15
C VAL A 128 12.92 9.03 1.31
N LYS A 129 12.23 10.12 0.96
CA LYS A 129 10.76 10.16 0.94
C LYS A 129 10.22 9.21 -0.12
N ARG A 130 10.76 9.27 -1.35
CA ARG A 130 10.40 8.35 -2.43
C ARG A 130 10.67 6.89 -2.05
N LEU A 131 11.79 6.61 -1.38
CA LEU A 131 12.09 5.27 -0.85
C LEU A 131 11.01 4.76 0.12
N ALA A 132 10.61 5.59 1.10
CA ALA A 132 9.57 5.22 2.05
C ALA A 132 8.21 4.98 1.35
N GLU A 133 7.88 5.80 0.35
CA GLU A 133 6.68 5.64 -0.48
C GLU A 133 6.71 4.33 -1.28
N LEU A 134 7.84 3.98 -1.90
CA LEU A 134 8.02 2.74 -2.66
C LEU A 134 7.90 1.49 -1.78
N VAL A 135 8.46 1.50 -0.57
CA VAL A 135 8.30 0.41 0.40
C VAL A 135 6.83 0.24 0.79
N ASN A 136 6.15 1.35 1.08
CA ASN A 136 4.73 1.33 1.44
C ASN A 136 3.87 0.80 0.28
N GLU A 137 4.18 1.22 -0.94
CA GLU A 137 3.50 0.76 -2.16
C GLU A 137 3.73 -0.74 -2.42
N ALA A 138 4.97 -1.22 -2.24
CA ALA A 138 5.29 -2.65 -2.36
C ALA A 138 4.54 -3.50 -1.32
N LYS A 139 4.44 -3.02 -0.07
CA LYS A 139 3.62 -3.66 0.96
C LYS A 139 2.14 -3.69 0.57
N ARG A 140 1.60 -2.56 0.11
CA ARG A 140 0.20 -2.45 -0.33
C ARG A 140 -0.11 -3.43 -1.47
N ARG A 141 0.83 -3.59 -2.41
CA ARG A 141 0.73 -4.56 -3.51
C ARG A 141 0.65 -6.00 -3.00
N GLU A 142 1.51 -6.37 -2.06
CA GLU A 142 1.50 -7.71 -1.45
C GLU A 142 0.20 -7.99 -0.67
N GLU A 143 -0.32 -7.00 0.06
CA GLU A 143 -1.61 -7.12 0.76
C GLU A 143 -2.79 -7.29 -0.21
N ASN A 144 -2.77 -6.56 -1.33
CA ASN A 144 -3.77 -6.69 -2.38
C ASN A 144 -3.71 -8.05 -3.06
N GLU A 145 -2.52 -8.55 -3.39
CA GLU A 145 -2.33 -9.90 -3.93
C GLU A 145 -2.89 -10.97 -2.98
N LYS A 146 -2.54 -10.90 -1.68
CA LYS A 146 -3.10 -11.81 -0.66
C LYS A 146 -4.62 -11.74 -0.59
N ARG A 147 -5.20 -10.54 -0.72
CA ARG A 147 -6.67 -10.36 -0.77
C ARG A 147 -7.26 -10.97 -2.02
N PHE A 148 -6.65 -10.79 -3.19
CA PHE A 148 -7.13 -11.34 -4.45
C PHE A 148 -7.14 -12.87 -4.43
N LEU A 149 -6.10 -13.50 -3.91
CA LEU A 149 -6.00 -14.96 -3.81
C LEU A 149 -7.17 -15.57 -3.01
N GLN A 150 -7.78 -14.83 -2.09
CA GLN A 150 -8.99 -15.29 -1.37
C GLN A 150 -10.23 -15.37 -2.26
N TYR A 151 -10.25 -14.66 -3.40
CA TYR A 151 -11.36 -14.63 -4.34
C TYR A 151 -11.11 -15.42 -5.63
N LYS A 152 -9.84 -15.69 -5.99
CA LYS A 152 -9.45 -16.32 -7.25
C LYS A 152 -10.31 -17.56 -7.56
N ASP A 153 -10.43 -18.48 -6.60
CA ASP A 153 -11.16 -19.75 -6.78
C ASP A 153 -12.68 -19.61 -6.58
N LEU A 154 -13.16 -18.41 -6.24
CA LEU A 154 -14.58 -18.13 -6.02
C LEU A 154 -15.26 -17.55 -7.27
N PHE A 155 -14.49 -17.19 -8.31
CA PHE A 155 -15.02 -16.69 -9.57
C PHE A 155 -15.53 -17.83 -10.47
N ASP A 156 -16.53 -17.53 -11.31
CA ASP A 156 -17.06 -18.45 -12.33
C ASP A 156 -16.16 -18.55 -13.57
N ILE A 157 -15.21 -17.63 -13.73
CA ILE A 157 -14.17 -17.64 -14.75
C ILE A 157 -12.82 -17.34 -14.11
N GLU A 158 -11.75 -17.87 -14.70
CA GLU A 158 -10.40 -17.51 -14.27
C GLU A 158 -10.05 -16.08 -14.70
N ILE A 159 -9.54 -15.29 -13.77
CA ILE A 159 -9.00 -13.96 -14.03
C ILE A 159 -7.49 -14.09 -13.92
N ASP A 160 -6.77 -13.78 -15.00
CA ASP A 160 -5.31 -13.76 -14.98
C ASP A 160 -4.82 -12.62 -14.08
N PHE A 161 -4.08 -13.01 -13.05
CA PHE A 161 -3.46 -12.13 -12.05
C PHE A 161 -1.93 -12.19 -12.12
N THR A 162 -1.38 -12.56 -13.27
CA THR A 162 0.07 -12.69 -13.44
C THR A 162 0.59 -11.59 -14.36
N GLY A 163 1.82 -11.15 -14.11
CA GLY A 163 2.62 -10.24 -14.97
C GLY A 163 1.99 -8.87 -15.26
N ASN A 164 0.95 -8.85 -16.09
CA ASN A 164 0.34 -7.66 -16.68
C ASN A 164 -0.81 -7.06 -15.85
N ASN A 165 -1.44 -7.82 -14.95
CA ASN A 165 -2.62 -7.38 -14.18
C ASN A 165 -2.36 -7.36 -12.67
N GLN A 166 -1.79 -6.26 -12.14
CA GLN A 166 -1.54 -6.07 -10.71
C GLN A 166 -2.73 -5.38 -10.01
N LEU A 167 -3.19 -5.93 -8.88
CA LEU A 167 -4.38 -5.43 -8.20
C LEU A 167 -4.02 -4.15 -7.44
N ILE A 168 -4.64 -3.05 -7.86
CA ILE A 168 -4.50 -1.74 -7.23
C ILE A 168 -5.50 -1.60 -6.09
N GLN A 169 -6.77 -2.00 -6.29
CA GLN A 169 -7.78 -1.83 -5.25
C GLN A 169 -8.92 -2.84 -5.38
N LEU A 170 -9.33 -3.42 -4.25
CA LEU A 170 -10.58 -4.17 -4.09
C LEU A 170 -11.60 -3.27 -3.38
N SER A 171 -12.82 -3.17 -3.90
CA SER A 171 -13.89 -2.38 -3.27
C SER A 171 -15.26 -3.03 -3.41
N SER A 172 -16.09 -2.88 -2.39
CA SER A 172 -17.51 -3.24 -2.45
C SER A 172 -18.32 -2.03 -2.88
N ALA A 173 -19.19 -2.21 -3.87
CA ALA A 173 -19.99 -1.13 -4.42
C ALA A 173 -21.41 -1.59 -4.75
N LYS A 174 -22.30 -0.64 -5.01
CA LYS A 174 -23.67 -0.91 -5.48
C LYS A 174 -23.87 -0.34 -6.87
N LYS A 175 -24.08 -1.22 -7.85
CA LYS A 175 -24.49 -0.82 -9.21
C LYS A 175 -25.99 -0.55 -9.24
N ILE A 176 -26.41 0.53 -9.88
CA ILE A 176 -27.82 0.84 -10.11
C ILE A 176 -28.30 0.21 -11.42
N SER A 177 -29.45 -0.46 -11.39
CA SER A 177 -30.08 -1.10 -12.53
C SER A 177 -31.60 -1.09 -12.35
N HIS A 178 -32.33 -0.41 -13.24
CA HIS A 178 -33.80 -0.38 -13.28
C HIS A 178 -34.46 -0.25 -11.89
N ARG A 179 -34.23 0.87 -11.20
CA ARG A 179 -34.76 1.19 -9.84
C ARG A 179 -34.27 0.29 -8.70
N LYS A 180 -33.30 -0.59 -8.96
CA LYS A 180 -32.72 -1.46 -7.93
C LYS A 180 -31.22 -1.25 -7.82
N THR A 181 -30.70 -1.40 -6.62
CA THR A 181 -29.26 -1.49 -6.37
C THR A 181 -28.84 -2.95 -6.35
N GLN A 182 -27.65 -3.22 -6.87
CA GLN A 182 -27.10 -4.56 -6.94
C GLN A 182 -25.65 -4.53 -6.46
N THR A 183 -25.34 -5.29 -5.41
CA THR A 183 -23.98 -5.38 -4.87
C THR A 183 -23.01 -5.90 -5.92
N ARG A 184 -21.83 -5.28 -5.97
CA ARG A 184 -20.70 -5.62 -6.82
C ARG A 184 -19.42 -5.61 -6.00
N LEU A 185 -18.53 -6.55 -6.29
CA LEU A 185 -17.11 -6.36 -5.99
C LEU A 185 -16.45 -5.77 -7.21
N LEU A 186 -15.63 -4.75 -7.00
CA LEU A 186 -14.81 -4.09 -8.00
C LEU A 186 -13.35 -4.45 -7.73
N PHE A 187 -12.67 -4.96 -8.75
CA PHE A 187 -11.24 -5.26 -8.73
C PHE A 187 -10.59 -4.35 -9.75
N LEU A 188 -9.95 -3.28 -9.27
CA LEU A 188 -9.20 -2.35 -10.09
C LEU A 188 -7.77 -2.87 -10.21
N PHE A 189 -7.38 -3.27 -11.42
CA PHE A 189 -6.01 -3.59 -11.77
C PHE A 189 -5.35 -2.39 -12.48
N ASN A 190 -4.05 -2.47 -12.72
CA ASN A 190 -3.29 -1.45 -13.45
C ASN A 190 -3.75 -1.20 -14.89
N ASN A 191 -4.41 -2.16 -15.54
CA ASN A 191 -4.82 -2.07 -16.94
C ASN A 191 -6.29 -2.45 -17.20
N ILE A 192 -6.97 -3.08 -16.23
CA ILE A 192 -8.37 -3.50 -16.34
C ILE A 192 -9.18 -3.20 -15.07
N LEU A 193 -10.47 -2.96 -15.21
CA LEU A 193 -11.45 -3.01 -14.13
C LEU A 193 -12.33 -4.25 -14.28
N VAL A 194 -12.36 -5.10 -13.26
CA VAL A 194 -13.26 -6.25 -13.19
C VAL A 194 -14.37 -6.00 -12.18
N TYR A 195 -15.62 -6.31 -12.55
CA TYR A 195 -16.74 -6.24 -11.62
C TYR A 195 -17.56 -7.54 -11.59
N THR A 196 -17.96 -7.94 -10.39
CA THR A 196 -18.60 -9.25 -10.15
C THR A 196 -19.95 -9.13 -9.49
N LYS A 197 -20.83 -10.11 -9.68
CA LYS A 197 -22.11 -10.25 -8.99
C LYS A 197 -22.04 -11.46 -8.06
N PRO A 198 -22.44 -11.36 -6.77
CA PRO A 198 -22.53 -12.54 -5.92
C PRO A 198 -23.55 -13.54 -6.47
N LEU A 199 -23.16 -14.80 -6.60
CA LEU A 199 -24.02 -15.94 -6.93
C LEU A 199 -24.50 -16.67 -5.67
N SER A 200 -23.62 -16.79 -4.68
CA SER A 200 -23.92 -17.38 -3.36
C SER A 200 -22.97 -16.78 -2.31
N ARG A 201 -23.03 -17.26 -1.06
CA ARG A 201 -22.10 -16.83 0.02
C ARG A 201 -20.62 -17.03 -0.31
N LYS A 202 -20.27 -17.94 -1.24
CA LYS A 202 -18.88 -18.27 -1.61
C LYS A 202 -18.65 -18.39 -3.11
N LYS A 203 -19.52 -17.82 -3.95
CA LYS A 203 -19.32 -17.80 -5.42
C LYS A 203 -19.69 -16.45 -6.00
N TYR A 204 -18.89 -15.98 -6.94
CA TYR A 204 -19.06 -14.72 -7.64
C TYR A 204 -19.07 -14.95 -9.15
N SER A 205 -19.96 -14.27 -9.86
CA SER A 205 -19.98 -14.24 -11.31
C SER A 205 -19.30 -13.00 -11.83
N VAL A 206 -18.29 -13.13 -12.69
CA VAL A 206 -17.66 -12.00 -13.36
C VAL A 206 -18.62 -11.47 -14.42
N ARG A 207 -18.99 -10.19 -14.30
CA ARG A 207 -20.00 -9.55 -15.16
C ARG A 207 -19.40 -8.61 -16.19
N GLY A 208 -18.11 -8.35 -16.09
CA GLY A 208 -17.37 -7.58 -17.06
C GLY A 208 -15.94 -7.39 -16.62
N ILE A 209 -15.06 -7.46 -17.60
CA ILE A 209 -13.68 -7.01 -17.59
C ILE A 209 -13.67 -5.81 -18.54
N ILE A 210 -13.14 -4.68 -18.11
CA ILE A 210 -13.11 -3.44 -18.90
C ILE A 210 -11.65 -2.97 -18.97
N PRO A 211 -11.04 -2.90 -20.16
CA PRO A 211 -9.76 -2.22 -20.35
C PRO A 211 -9.85 -0.76 -19.87
N LEU A 212 -8.88 -0.29 -19.08
CA LEU A 212 -8.96 1.05 -18.48
C LEU A 212 -8.83 2.18 -19.51
N ASP A 213 -8.15 1.94 -20.63
CA ASP A 213 -8.12 2.84 -21.81
C ASP A 213 -9.49 2.97 -22.49
N GLN A 214 -10.38 1.99 -22.29
CA GLN A 214 -11.76 1.98 -22.78
C GLN A 214 -12.79 2.34 -21.71
N LEU A 215 -12.35 2.82 -20.54
CA LEU A 215 -13.21 3.19 -19.42
C LEU A 215 -13.15 4.71 -19.18
N ALA A 216 -14.31 5.36 -19.16
CA ALA A 216 -14.43 6.74 -18.67
C ALA A 216 -15.18 6.76 -17.34
N ALA A 217 -14.64 7.47 -16.36
CA ALA A 217 -15.24 7.66 -15.05
C ALA A 217 -15.58 9.13 -14.82
N PHE A 218 -16.80 9.37 -14.34
CA PHE A 218 -17.31 10.70 -14.08
C PHE A 218 -17.84 10.77 -12.66
N ASP A 219 -17.47 11.83 -11.95
CA ASP A 219 -18.05 12.12 -10.66
C ASP A 219 -19.57 12.40 -10.79
N VAL A 220 -20.35 11.94 -9.81
CA VAL A 220 -21.79 12.22 -9.73
C VAL A 220 -22.05 12.94 -8.41
N ALA A 221 -22.65 14.12 -8.53
CA ALA A 221 -22.99 14.95 -7.39
C ALA A 221 -24.02 14.26 -6.48
N ASP A 222 -23.82 14.40 -5.18
CA ASP A 222 -24.79 13.94 -4.19
C ASP A 222 -26.13 14.66 -4.36
N GLY A 223 -27.23 13.96 -4.09
CA GLY A 223 -28.59 14.45 -4.33
C GLY A 223 -29.09 14.23 -5.76
N THR A 224 -28.25 13.77 -6.70
CA THR A 224 -28.69 13.40 -8.05
C THR A 224 -29.78 12.33 -7.96
N ASN A 225 -30.92 12.52 -8.63
CA ASN A 225 -31.98 11.51 -8.66
C ASN A 225 -31.84 10.63 -9.91
N LEU A 226 -31.69 9.33 -9.71
CA LEU A 226 -31.68 8.35 -10.79
C LEU A 226 -32.71 7.26 -10.54
N TYR A 227 -33.72 7.19 -11.41
CA TYR A 227 -34.83 6.24 -11.31
C TYR A 227 -35.58 6.31 -9.96
N GLY A 228 -35.69 7.48 -9.35
CA GLY A 228 -36.31 7.66 -8.04
C GLY A 228 -35.41 7.31 -6.86
N ILE A 229 -34.11 7.04 -7.09
CA ILE A 229 -33.10 6.83 -6.06
C ILE A 229 -32.25 8.09 -5.98
N GLU A 230 -32.20 8.71 -4.81
CA GLU A 230 -31.25 9.78 -4.52
C GLU A 230 -29.84 9.19 -4.32
N LEU A 231 -28.88 9.71 -5.07
CA LEU A 231 -27.53 9.20 -5.12
C LEU A 231 -26.65 9.91 -4.10
N HIS A 232 -25.87 9.13 -3.35
CA HIS A 232 -24.80 9.61 -2.49
C HIS A 232 -23.54 8.79 -2.75
N ASN A 233 -22.37 9.44 -2.72
CA ASN A 233 -21.08 8.79 -2.98
C ASN A 233 -21.08 8.02 -4.31
N ALA A 234 -21.76 8.57 -5.32
CA ALA A 234 -21.92 7.92 -6.62
C ALA A 234 -20.89 8.41 -7.64
N TRP A 235 -20.58 7.55 -8.60
CA TRP A 235 -19.85 7.88 -9.82
C TRP A 235 -20.46 7.13 -10.99
N ARG A 236 -20.25 7.65 -12.19
CA ARG A 236 -20.75 7.08 -13.43
C ARG A 236 -19.58 6.50 -14.20
N LEU A 237 -19.71 5.23 -14.57
CA LEU A 237 -18.75 4.55 -15.42
C LEU A 237 -19.35 4.36 -16.81
N GLU A 238 -18.56 4.66 -17.82
CA GLU A 238 -18.88 4.47 -19.22
C GLU A 238 -17.81 3.55 -19.81
N ARG A 239 -18.27 2.43 -20.37
CA ARG A 239 -17.39 1.45 -21.01
C ARG A 239 -17.59 1.49 -22.51
N ASN A 240 -16.49 1.67 -23.24
CA ASN A 240 -16.44 1.86 -24.68
C ASN A 240 -15.91 0.62 -25.42
N ASP A 241 -15.56 -0.43 -24.68
CA ASP A 241 -15.05 -1.71 -25.20
C ASP A 241 -16.13 -2.60 -25.84
N THR A 242 -17.39 -2.16 -25.84
CA THR A 242 -18.52 -2.90 -26.45
C THR A 242 -19.03 -2.19 -27.69
N LEU A 243 -19.64 -2.94 -28.63
CA LEU A 243 -20.19 -2.42 -29.91
C LEU A 243 -21.00 -1.13 -29.76
N TYR A 244 -21.75 -1.01 -28.66
CA TYR A 244 -22.38 0.23 -28.24
C TYR A 244 -21.91 0.58 -26.83
N PRO A 245 -21.49 1.84 -26.55
CA PRO A 245 -21.10 2.25 -25.21
C PRO A 245 -22.18 1.94 -24.17
N LYS A 246 -21.75 1.49 -22.99
CA LYS A 246 -22.65 1.20 -21.86
C LYS A 246 -22.29 2.05 -20.66
N THR A 247 -23.31 2.63 -20.05
CA THR A 247 -23.15 3.48 -18.87
C THR A 247 -23.80 2.85 -17.65
N TYR A 248 -23.09 2.88 -16.52
CA TYR A 248 -23.61 2.43 -15.23
C TYR A 248 -23.31 3.45 -14.13
N HIS A 249 -24.23 3.57 -13.18
CA HIS A 249 -24.01 4.35 -11.96
C HIS A 249 -23.63 3.40 -10.83
N VAL A 250 -22.60 3.77 -10.08
CA VAL A 250 -22.02 2.98 -9.00
C VAL A 250 -21.95 3.84 -7.75
N ILE A 251 -22.45 3.30 -6.64
CA ILE A 251 -22.41 3.92 -5.32
C ILE A 251 -21.33 3.22 -4.48
N MET A 252 -20.46 4.00 -3.87
CA MET A 252 -19.45 3.53 -2.91
C MET A 252 -19.98 3.66 -1.47
N SER A 253 -19.34 3.02 -0.49
CA SER A 253 -19.85 3.03 0.89
C SER A 253 -19.70 4.39 1.59
N SER A 254 -18.72 5.20 1.15
CA SER A 254 -18.43 6.53 1.69
C SER A 254 -17.80 7.43 0.63
N GLN A 255 -17.81 8.74 0.87
CA GLN A 255 -17.16 9.72 0.01
C GLN A 255 -15.64 9.48 -0.06
N LYS A 256 -15.03 9.05 1.06
CA LYS A 256 -13.61 8.69 1.11
C LYS A 256 -13.31 7.52 0.16
N GLU A 257 -14.08 6.43 0.23
CA GLU A 257 -13.86 5.29 -0.66
C GLU A 257 -14.06 5.65 -2.14
N LYS A 258 -15.01 6.53 -2.44
CA LYS A 258 -15.22 7.05 -3.80
C LYS A 258 -14.02 7.86 -4.28
N SER A 259 -13.57 8.84 -3.51
CA SER A 259 -12.41 9.67 -3.87
C SER A 259 -11.15 8.83 -4.03
N ASP A 260 -10.89 7.91 -3.09
CA ASP A 260 -9.74 7.00 -3.13
C ASP A 260 -9.77 6.09 -4.37
N PHE A 261 -10.94 5.53 -4.70
CA PHE A 261 -11.08 4.66 -5.87
C PHE A 261 -10.90 5.42 -7.19
N LEU A 262 -11.50 6.61 -7.32
CA LEU A 262 -11.39 7.43 -8.53
C LEU A 262 -9.97 7.98 -8.72
N SER A 263 -9.28 8.37 -7.64
CA SER A 263 -7.87 8.79 -7.71
C SER A 263 -7.00 7.67 -8.27
N ARG A 264 -7.10 6.46 -7.70
CA ARG A 264 -6.31 5.31 -8.15
C ARG A 264 -6.65 4.85 -9.56
N LEU A 265 -7.92 4.94 -9.94
CA LEU A 265 -8.35 4.66 -11.30
C LEU A 265 -7.69 5.64 -12.29
N LYS A 266 -7.67 6.93 -11.94
CA LYS A 266 -7.04 7.97 -12.76
C LYS A 266 -5.53 7.78 -12.86
N GLU A 267 -4.85 7.54 -11.74
CA GLU A 267 -3.42 7.23 -11.69
C GLU A 267 -3.08 6.02 -12.58
N ALA A 268 -3.89 4.95 -12.51
CA ALA A 268 -3.70 3.77 -13.36
C ALA A 268 -3.87 4.09 -14.85
N GLN A 269 -4.84 4.93 -15.22
CA GLN A 269 -5.05 5.37 -16.61
C GLN A 269 -3.92 6.27 -17.13
N GLU A 270 -3.40 7.15 -16.29
CA GLU A 270 -2.26 8.01 -16.63
C GLU A 270 -0.99 7.18 -16.93
N LEU A 271 -0.82 6.02 -16.29
CA LEU A 271 0.30 5.09 -16.55
C LEU A 271 0.16 4.25 -17.83
N LEU A 272 -1.02 4.25 -18.47
CA LEU A 272 -1.24 3.57 -19.76
C LEU A 272 -0.93 4.46 -20.97
N SER A 273 -0.73 5.76 -20.74
CA SER A 273 -0.51 6.81 -21.74
C SER A 273 0.97 6.95 -22.09
#